data_AF-A0A0L8FTZ8-F1
#
_entry.id   AF-A0A0L8FTZ8-F1
#
_cell.length_a   1.000
_cell.length_b   1.000
_cell.length_c   1.000
_cell.angle_alpha   90.00
_cell.angle_beta   90.00
_cell.angle_gamma   90.00
#
_symmetry.space_group_name_H-M   'P 1'
#
loop_
_entity.id
_entity.type
_entity.pdbx_description
1 polymer ?
#
loop_
_entity_poly.entity_id
_entity_poly.type
_entity_poly.pdbx_seq_one_letter_code
_entity_poly.pdbx_strand_id
1 'polypeptide(L)' 'MPNGCQLMTDSADSLSIPLAQKLAKKTGKQVFLSSDLSSDHKMVPLIEQRIFEEMKLYPEKF' A
#
# COMPACT_ATOMS: atom_id res chain seq x y z
N MET A 1 3.40 -13.87 6.55
CA MET A 1 3.18 -12.56 5.88
C MET A 1 2.02 -11.87 6.58
N PRO A 2 1.94 -10.53 6.62
CA PRO A 2 0.79 -9.83 7.20
C PRO A 2 -0.51 -10.25 6.49
N ASN A 3 -1.59 -10.46 7.24
CA ASN A 3 -2.91 -10.74 6.67
C ASN A 3 -3.51 -9.43 6.15
N GLY A 4 -4.18 -9.48 5.00
CA GLY A 4 -4.91 -8.36 4.42
C GLY A 4 -6.41 -8.61 4.46
N CYS A 5 -7.19 -7.53 4.54
CA CYS A 5 -8.65 -7.57 4.48
C CYS A 5 -9.15 -6.36 3.69
N GLN A 6 -10.05 -6.59 2.74
CA GLN A 6 -10.73 -5.51 2.03
C GLN A 6 -11.88 -4.99 2.91
N LEU A 7 -11.82 -3.71 3.28
CA LEU A 7 -12.82 -3.09 4.14
C LEU A 7 -13.98 -2.45 3.37
N MET A 8 -13.71 -1.96 2.15
CA MET A 8 -14.70 -1.27 1.31
C MET A 8 -14.98 -2.09 0.06
N THR A 9 -16.24 -2.41 -0.21
CA THR A 9 -16.68 -3.39 -1.22
C THR A 9 -16.72 -2.89 -2.67
N ASP A 10 -16.67 -1.56 -2.91
CA ASP A 10 -17.02 -1.01 -4.23
C ASP A 10 -15.84 -0.85 -5.20
N SER A 11 -14.60 -0.99 -4.72
CA SER A 11 -13.42 -1.01 -5.60
C SER A 11 -12.84 -2.43 -5.61
N ALA A 12 -13.04 -3.16 -6.70
CA ALA A 12 -12.40 -4.44 -6.98
C ALA A 12 -10.88 -4.31 -7.26
N ASP A 13 -10.21 -3.39 -6.56
CA ASP A 13 -8.77 -3.18 -6.71
C ASP A 13 -8.05 -4.26 -5.91
N SER A 14 -7.81 -5.40 -6.58
CA SER A 14 -7.00 -6.52 -6.08
C SER A 14 -5.56 -6.13 -5.72
N LEU A 15 -5.17 -4.89 -6.05
CA LEU A 15 -3.83 -4.33 -5.92
C LEU A 15 -3.61 -3.63 -4.56
N SER A 16 -4.69 -3.30 -3.83
CA SER A 16 -4.63 -2.66 -2.51
C SER A 16 -4.06 -3.58 -1.44
N ILE A 17 -4.53 -4.84 -1.39
CA ILE A 17 -4.13 -5.82 -0.39
C ILE A 17 -2.63 -6.14 -0.48
N PRO A 18 -2.06 -6.49 -1.64
CA PRO A 18 -0.63 -6.78 -1.74
C PRO A 18 0.25 -5.59 -1.31
N LEU A 19 -0.14 -4.37 -1.68
CA LEU A 19 0.60 -3.17 -1.29
C LEU A 19 0.54 -2.94 0.23
N ALA A 20 -0.66 -3.03 0.83
CA ALA A 20 -0.82 -2.91 2.27
C ALA A 20 -0.02 -3.95 3.05
N GLN A 21 0.02 -5.20 2.57
CA GLN A 21 0.82 -6.27 3.18
C GLN A 21 2.32 -5.99 3.12
N LYS A 22 2.83 -5.46 2.00
CA LYS A 22 4.24 -5.07 1.87
C LYS A 22 4.59 -3.92 2.81
N LEU A 23 3.73 -2.89 2.88
CA LEU A 23 3.89 -1.76 3.78
C LEU A 23 3.87 -2.19 5.25
N ALA A 24 2.93 -3.06 5.63
CA ALA A 24 2.87 -3.63 6.98
C ALA A 24 4.12 -4.44 7.33
N LYS A 25 4.63 -5.24 6.38
CA LYS A 25 5.88 -5.99 6.57
C LYS A 25 7.08 -5.05 6.75
N LYS A 26 7.14 -3.94 6.01
CA LYS A 26 8.25 -3.00 6.05
C LYS A 26 8.27 -2.13 7.31
N THR A 27 7.09 -1.70 7.76
CA THR A 27 6.94 -0.83 8.95
C THR A 27 6.89 -1.62 10.25
N GLY A 28 6.53 -2.90 10.21
CA GLY A 28 6.25 -3.70 11.41
C GLY A 28 4.97 -3.26 12.15
N LYS A 29 4.13 -2.44 11.49
CA LYS A 29 2.90 -1.86 12.05
C LYS A 29 1.68 -2.33 11.27
N GLN A 30 0.49 -2.14 11.86
CA GLN A 30 -0.76 -2.26 11.12
C GLN A 30 -0.88 -1.10 10.12
N VAL A 31 -1.29 -1.41 8.89
CA VAL A 31 -1.40 -0.43 7.80
C VAL A 31 -2.81 -0.46 7.23
N PHE A 32 -3.39 0.73 7.07
CA PHE A 32 -4.60 0.95 6.27
C PHE A 32 -4.19 1.63 4.97
N LEU A 33 -4.82 1.21 3.87
CA LEU A 33 -4.60 1.78 2.54
C LEU A 33 -5.95 2.18 1.97
N SER A 34 -6.04 3.42 1.50
CA SER A 34 -7.16 3.93 0.72
C SER A 34 -6.59 4.61 -0.51
N SER A 35 -7.19 4.36 -1.67
CA SER A 35 -6.78 4.92 -2.95
C SER A 35 -8.03 5.28 -3.74
N ASP A 36 -8.05 6.50 -4.28
CA ASP A 36 -9.02 7.01 -5.24
C ASP A 36 -8.52 6.93 -6.69
N LEU A 37 -7.28 6.46 -6.88
CA LEU A 37 -6.69 6.29 -8.20
C LEU A 37 -7.37 5.13 -8.92
N SER A 38 -7.82 5.37 -10.15
CA SER A 38 -8.15 4.32 -11.11
C SER A 38 -6.87 3.61 -11.52
N SER A 39 -6.46 2.60 -10.74
CA SER A 39 -5.14 2.01 -10.81
C SER A 39 -4.97 1.14 -12.06
N ASP A 40 -4.24 1.61 -13.08
CA ASP A 40 -3.67 0.71 -14.09
C ASP A 40 -2.61 -0.16 -13.40
N HIS A 41 -2.59 -1.48 -13.67
CA HIS A 41 -1.61 -2.43 -13.13
C HIS A 41 -0.16 -1.96 -13.30
N LYS A 42 0.13 -1.14 -14.32
CA LYS A 42 1.45 -0.54 -14.57
C LYS A 42 1.84 0.55 -13.57
N MET A 43 0.87 1.21 -12.93
CA MET A 43 1.12 2.30 -11.97
C MET A 43 1.47 1.78 -10.57
N VAL A 44 1.00 0.59 -10.19
CA VAL A 44 1.19 0.04 -8.83
C VAL A 44 2.67 -0.07 -8.42
N PRO A 45 3.59 -0.56 -9.25
CA PRO A 45 5.00 -0.60 -8.89
C PRO A 45 5.60 0.80 -8.66
N LEU A 46 5.15 1.80 -9.42
CA LEU A 46 5.62 3.19 -9.30
C LEU A 46 5.11 3.82 -8.00
N ILE A 47 3.86 3.55 -7.63
CA ILE A 47 3.27 3.98 -6.35
C ILE A 47 4.04 3.36 -5.18
N GLU A 48 4.27 2.05 -5.22
CA GLU A 48 5.06 1.33 -4.21
C GLU A 48 6.47 1.91 -4.05
N GLN A 49 7.17 2.11 -5.17
CA GLN A 49 8.51 2.68 -5.17
C GLN A 49 8.51 4.08 -4.55
N ARG A 50 7.59 4.95 -4.95
CA ARG A 50 7.53 6.33 -4.45
C ARG A 50 7.25 6.40 -2.95
N ILE A 51 6.35 5.55 -2.43
CA ILE A 51 6.08 5.45 -0.99
C ILE A 51 7.33 4.98 -0.25
N PHE A 52 8.04 3.98 -0.79
CA PHE A 52 9.25 3.45 -0.16
C PHE A 52 10.42 4.44 -0.15
N GLU A 53 10.53 5.28 -1.18
CA GLU A 53 11.48 6.39 -1.20
C GLU A 53 11.13 7.43 -0.13
N GLU A 54 9.86 7.80 0.00
CA GLU A 54 9.41 8.75 1.03
C GLU A 54 9.67 8.22 2.45
N MET A 55 9.40 6.94 2.70
CA MET A 55 9.72 6.28 3.97
C MET A 55 11.22 6.25 4.29
N LYS A 56 12.06 6.19 3.26
CA LYS A 56 13.52 6.24 3.43
C LYS A 56 14.01 7.66 3.72
N LEU A 57 13.40 8.66 3.08
CA LEU A 57 13.73 10.07 3.27
C LEU A 57 13.25 10.61 4.62
N TYR A 58 12.08 10.18 5.07
CA TYR A 58 11.42 10.68 6.28
C TYR A 58 10.87 9.54 7.17
N PRO A 59 11.74 8.68 7.72
CA PRO A 59 11.30 7.51 8.49
C PRO A 59 10.47 7.86 9.73
N GLU A 60 10.64 9.05 10.30
CA GLU A 60 9.89 9.54 11.46
C GLU A 60 8.40 9.79 11.19
N LYS A 61 8.00 9.87 9.91
CA LYS A 61 6.60 10.07 9.51
C LYS A 61 5.80 8.79 9.36
N PHE A 62 6.45 7.61 9.44
CA PHE A 62 5.86 6.31 9.12
C PHE A 62 6.00 5.28 10.24
#